data_AF-A0A7J6C443-F1
#
_entry.id   AF-A0A7J6C443-F1
#
_cell.length_a   1.000
_cell.length_b   1.000
_cell.length_c   1.000
_cell.angle_alpha   90.00
_cell.angle_beta   90.00
_cell.angle_gamma   90.00
#
_symmetry.space_group_name_H-M   'P 1'
#
loop_
_entity.id
_entity.type
_entity.pdbx_description
1 polymer ?
#
loop_
_entity_poly.entity_id
_entity_poly.type
_entity_poly.pdbx_seq_one_letter_code
_entity_poly.pdbx_strand_id
1 'polypeptide(L)'
;MEIFTPTACVVTILYIFATSSAQGICHHDRGSHKVGFSGQMEDSHHLHRCGNVSYNFSGSSCCNDSITLGLSQLVADCCGSVAYNPLNEICCNGSIQTQSSTHALCCGKDMYLTTSHLCCGENNIFQRKENHSCCGNKTYDMTTHCCCINTTTLEVKPKNEICCSEATELKCGSKPFNPQKEICCSGNLYKKASALTKCCGVDVYTLSDDNVLCCNGTLHLNVPEQSECVGGVIYTSANTTCQMSTRPRHGEHCCGGQTFNPHTHVCCNGHSHNKKNGNFCCGSEVYDHHNQFLRCCSGHLYNLTHLRGKAECCGSLLLQYDNQTCCSSSTTSVLYDTKQNHSCCGHYYYKTSLWSCCAERLKPTPKPNSSPAEYRLKPLTDLIPEMCNKKVFFGKVESVALENDQRRVVLKVVGQVDVKSEKVIKDPWLHLSLDHCSFPATDNGMTYLWEEKHNGKYKLLSHPVDLTSDIHMFYFVCYQKKG
;
A
#
# COMPACT_ATOMS: atom_id res chain seq x y z
N MET A 1 6.63 48.55 -54.13
CA MET A 1 5.46 47.65 -53.99
C MET A 1 5.22 47.51 -52.50
N GLU A 2 4.55 48.50 -51.90
CA GLU A 2 3.12 48.39 -51.50
C GLU A 2 2.95 47.25 -50.49
N ILE A 3 3.14 47.50 -49.18
CA ILE A 3 2.18 48.08 -48.19
C ILE A 3 0.88 47.26 -48.11
N PHE A 4 0.69 46.54 -47.00
CA PHE A 4 -0.47 46.62 -46.10
C PHE A 4 -0.27 45.69 -44.88
N THR A 5 0.01 46.28 -43.71
CA THR A 5 -0.56 45.86 -42.40
C THR A 5 -1.90 46.61 -42.23
N PRO A 6 -2.76 46.45 -41.18
CA PRO A 6 -2.66 45.73 -39.89
C PRO A 6 -3.96 44.93 -39.58
N THR A 7 -4.16 44.28 -38.42
CA THR A 7 -4.76 44.90 -37.22
C THR A 7 -4.45 44.13 -35.94
N ALA A 8 -3.97 44.88 -34.96
CA ALA A 8 -3.95 44.55 -33.55
C ALA A 8 -5.37 44.57 -32.94
N CYS A 9 -5.59 43.76 -31.90
CA CYS A 9 -6.53 44.09 -30.83
C CYS A 9 -5.85 43.87 -29.49
N VAL A 10 -5.52 45.00 -28.86
CA VAL A 10 -5.21 45.18 -27.45
C VAL A 10 -6.49 44.95 -26.66
N VAL A 11 -6.46 44.11 -25.62
CA VAL A 11 -7.28 44.34 -24.42
C VAL A 11 -6.45 44.03 -23.19
N THR A 12 -6.02 45.11 -22.55
CA THR A 12 -5.49 45.20 -21.20
C THR A 12 -6.64 45.10 -20.18
N ILE A 13 -6.30 44.76 -18.93
CA ILE A 13 -7.00 45.11 -17.66
C ILE A 13 -8.04 44.09 -17.13
N LEU A 14 -7.71 43.32 -16.08
CA LEU A 14 -8.04 43.61 -14.66
C LEU A 14 -7.69 42.43 -13.73
N TYR A 15 -6.90 42.73 -12.70
CA TYR A 15 -6.73 41.95 -11.47
C TYR A 15 -8.07 41.75 -10.77
N ILE A 16 -8.41 40.52 -10.36
CA ILE A 16 -9.29 40.25 -9.20
C ILE A 16 -8.77 39.01 -8.44
N PHE A 17 -8.52 39.22 -7.14
CA PHE A 17 -8.25 38.20 -6.12
C PHE A 17 -9.52 37.41 -5.75
N ALA A 18 -9.40 36.11 -5.45
CA ALA A 18 -10.35 35.34 -4.63
C ALA A 18 -9.63 34.10 -4.07
N THR A 19 -9.09 34.13 -2.85
CA THR A 19 -9.69 33.70 -1.55
C THR A 19 -10.17 32.25 -1.47
N SER A 20 -9.55 31.52 -0.56
CA SER A 20 -9.86 30.17 -0.08
C SER A 20 -11.20 30.08 0.66
N SER A 21 -11.94 28.97 0.50
CA SER A 21 -12.32 28.06 1.60
C SER A 21 -13.18 26.90 1.10
N ALA A 22 -12.80 25.67 1.40
CA ALA A 22 -13.78 24.61 1.67
C ALA A 22 -13.13 23.56 2.58
N GLN A 23 -13.71 23.43 3.77
CA GLN A 23 -13.46 22.38 4.75
C GLN A 23 -13.98 21.03 4.24
N GLY A 24 -13.31 19.93 4.58
CA GLY A 24 -13.96 18.63 4.69
C GLY A 24 -13.14 17.42 4.23
N ILE A 25 -12.65 16.67 5.23
CA ILE A 25 -12.35 15.23 5.18
C ILE A 25 -11.09 14.85 4.38
N CYS A 26 -9.96 14.78 5.08
CA CYS A 26 -8.78 14.08 4.60
C CYS A 26 -9.06 12.56 4.55
N HIS A 27 -9.63 12.09 3.45
CA HIS A 27 -9.19 10.82 2.90
C HIS A 27 -7.79 11.06 2.32
N HIS A 28 -6.81 10.28 2.75
CA HIS A 28 -5.50 10.22 2.12
C HIS A 28 -5.67 9.62 0.71
N ASP A 29 -6.10 10.46 -0.24
CA ASP A 29 -6.04 10.13 -1.65
C ASP A 29 -4.70 10.64 -2.18
N ARG A 30 -3.93 9.69 -2.71
CA ARG A 30 -2.59 9.91 -3.24
C ARG A 30 -2.68 10.91 -4.39
N GLY A 31 -2.11 12.09 -4.20
CA GLY A 31 -1.71 12.97 -5.31
C GLY A 31 -0.68 12.24 -6.17
N SER A 32 -1.16 11.53 -7.18
CA SER A 32 -0.32 10.92 -8.20
C SER A 32 0.22 12.04 -9.09
N HIS A 33 1.45 12.50 -8.82
CA HIS A 33 2.24 13.16 -9.85
C HIS A 33 2.51 12.14 -10.96
N LYS A 34 1.66 12.15 -11.99
CA LYS A 34 1.91 11.42 -13.24
C LYS A 34 3.11 12.04 -13.95
N VAL A 35 4.30 11.50 -13.69
CA VAL A 35 5.40 11.56 -14.65
C VAL A 35 5.18 10.40 -15.60
N GLY A 36 4.84 10.70 -16.85
CA GLY A 36 4.60 9.69 -17.88
C GLY A 36 5.86 8.88 -18.13
N PHE A 37 5.77 7.56 -18.00
CA PHE A 37 6.79 6.62 -18.46
C PHE A 37 6.25 5.88 -19.69
N SER A 38 6.79 6.26 -20.85
CA SER A 38 6.85 5.41 -22.04
C SER A 38 8.31 4.96 -22.15
N GLY A 39 8.54 3.66 -21.96
CA GLY A 39 9.86 3.06 -22.07
C GLY A 39 9.87 1.66 -21.46
N GLN A 40 9.98 0.64 -22.31
CA GLN A 40 10.50 -0.67 -21.92
C GLN A 40 11.98 -0.49 -21.53
N MET A 41 12.40 -0.96 -20.35
CA MET A 41 13.83 -1.12 -20.06
C MET A 41 14.10 -2.39 -19.27
N GLU A 42 15.00 -3.16 -19.86
CA GLU A 42 15.74 -4.31 -19.33
C GLU A 42 16.69 -3.90 -18.20
N ASP A 43 16.89 -4.85 -17.27
CA ASP A 43 18.00 -5.07 -16.33
C ASP A 43 18.75 -3.87 -15.69
N SER A 44 18.69 -3.87 -14.35
CA SER A 44 19.50 -3.12 -13.38
C SER A 44 19.28 -1.60 -13.33
N HIS A 45 18.65 -1.12 -12.26
CA HIS A 45 19.15 -0.09 -11.33
C HIS A 45 17.99 0.47 -10.49
N HIS A 46 17.96 0.16 -9.19
CA HIS A 46 17.13 0.87 -8.17
C HIS A 46 17.58 2.33 -7.95
N LEU A 47 18.25 2.94 -8.94
CA LEU A 47 18.71 4.30 -8.88
C LEU A 47 17.70 5.22 -9.55
N HIS A 48 17.13 6.09 -8.74
CA HIS A 48 16.28 7.19 -9.18
C HIS A 48 17.15 8.43 -9.38
N ARG A 49 16.66 9.40 -10.15
CA ARG A 49 17.33 10.70 -10.31
C ARG A 49 16.72 11.74 -9.39
N CYS A 50 17.59 12.50 -8.73
CA CYS A 50 17.28 13.70 -7.95
C CYS A 50 18.14 14.83 -8.51
N GLY A 51 17.53 15.77 -9.24
CA GLY A 51 18.25 16.70 -10.09
C GLY A 51 19.25 15.99 -11.02
N ASN A 52 20.54 16.25 -10.80
CA ASN A 52 21.64 15.69 -11.60
C ASN A 52 22.34 14.49 -10.95
N VAL A 53 21.84 13.99 -9.81
CA VAL A 53 22.46 12.90 -9.07
C VAL A 53 21.55 11.68 -9.07
N SER A 54 22.14 10.50 -9.26
CA SER A 54 21.44 9.22 -9.09
C SER A 54 21.50 8.78 -7.62
N TYR A 55 20.39 8.35 -7.06
CA TYR A 55 20.29 7.95 -5.65
C TYR A 55 19.46 6.68 -5.48
N ASN A 56 19.71 5.93 -4.40
CA ASN A 56 18.93 4.76 -4.04
C ASN A 56 17.72 5.17 -3.18
N PHE A 57 16.51 4.99 -3.72
CA PHE A 57 15.26 5.37 -3.04
C PHE A 57 14.96 4.50 -1.79
N SER A 58 15.58 3.32 -1.67
CA SER A 58 15.37 2.41 -0.53
C SER A 58 16.10 2.87 0.74
N GLY A 59 17.14 3.68 0.63
CA GLY A 59 17.91 4.21 1.77
C GLY A 59 17.99 5.73 1.81
N SER A 60 17.38 6.43 0.86
CA SER A 60 17.45 7.88 0.72
C SER A 60 16.19 8.44 0.05
N SER A 61 15.98 9.74 0.20
CA SER A 61 14.83 10.47 -0.32
C SER A 61 15.30 11.72 -1.07
N CYS A 62 14.55 12.15 -2.08
CA CYS A 62 14.79 13.36 -2.85
C CYS A 62 13.68 14.38 -2.58
N CYS A 63 14.06 15.61 -2.26
CA CYS A 63 13.16 16.75 -2.12
C CYS A 63 13.80 17.99 -2.75
N ASN A 64 13.11 18.64 -3.70
CA ASN A 64 13.64 19.79 -4.45
C ASN A 64 15.10 19.62 -4.89
N ASP A 65 15.37 18.53 -5.62
CA ASP A 65 16.70 18.16 -6.13
C ASP A 65 17.80 17.94 -5.06
N SER A 66 17.43 17.87 -3.78
CA SER A 66 18.32 17.61 -2.66
C SER A 66 18.06 16.23 -2.08
N ILE A 67 19.14 15.48 -1.82
CA ILE A 67 19.07 14.11 -1.30
C ILE A 67 19.20 14.12 0.22
N THR A 68 18.26 13.49 0.92
CA THR A 68 18.31 13.18 2.35
C THR A 68 18.68 11.70 2.53
N LEU A 69 19.77 11.42 3.25
CA LEU A 69 20.24 10.06 3.54
C LEU A 69 19.55 9.48 4.79
N GLY A 70 19.44 8.16 4.87
CA GLY A 70 18.93 7.45 6.07
C GLY A 70 17.40 7.45 6.20
N LEU A 71 16.68 7.96 5.20
CA LEU A 71 15.22 7.92 5.14
C LEU A 71 14.81 7.50 3.73
N SER A 72 14.13 6.35 3.61
CA SER A 72 13.65 5.85 2.32
C SER A 72 12.57 6.74 1.74
N GLN A 73 12.63 6.99 0.43
CA GLN A 73 11.61 7.71 -0.34
C GLN A 73 10.20 7.12 -0.15
N LEU A 74 10.10 5.83 0.15
CA LEU A 74 8.84 5.12 0.33
C LEU A 74 8.01 5.60 1.53
N VAL A 75 8.68 6.21 2.51
CA VAL A 75 8.08 6.59 3.80
C VAL A 75 8.35 8.05 4.15
N ALA A 76 8.97 8.79 3.24
CA ALA A 76 9.33 10.18 3.43
C ALA A 76 8.28 11.12 2.85
N ASP A 77 8.15 12.29 3.47
CA ASP A 77 7.50 13.46 2.91
C ASP A 77 8.50 14.62 2.85
N CYS A 78 8.21 15.68 2.09
CA CYS A 78 9.13 16.77 1.84
C CYS A 78 8.75 18.05 2.58
N CYS A 79 9.73 18.64 3.28
CA CYS A 79 9.66 19.97 3.86
C CYS A 79 10.68 20.87 3.14
N GLY A 80 10.25 21.49 2.05
CA GLY A 80 11.16 22.17 1.14
C GLY A 80 12.14 21.18 0.49
N SER A 81 13.44 21.35 0.74
CA SER A 81 14.50 20.48 0.21
C SER A 81 14.94 19.35 1.16
N VAL A 82 14.27 19.19 2.30
CA VAL A 82 14.63 18.18 3.30
C VAL A 82 13.49 17.18 3.45
N ALA A 83 13.83 15.89 3.38
CA ALA A 83 12.88 14.82 3.61
C ALA A 83 12.70 14.56 5.11
N TYR A 84 11.48 14.30 5.55
CA TYR A 84 11.15 14.00 6.95
C TYR A 84 10.20 12.82 7.04
N ASN A 85 10.13 12.18 8.22
CA ASN A 85 9.21 11.06 8.44
C ASN A 85 7.87 11.58 8.99
N PRO A 86 6.79 11.66 8.19
CA PRO A 86 5.51 12.23 8.61
C PRO A 86 4.82 11.46 9.74
N LEU A 87 5.33 10.29 10.11
CA LEU A 87 4.83 9.52 11.24
C LEU A 87 5.32 10.05 12.59
N ASN A 88 6.51 10.63 12.61
CA ASN A 88 7.17 11.07 13.84
C ASN A 88 7.43 12.59 13.85
N GLU A 89 7.29 13.23 12.69
CA GLU A 89 7.66 14.62 12.43
C GLU A 89 6.58 15.29 11.58
N ILE A 90 6.52 16.62 11.60
CA ILE A 90 5.57 17.43 10.83
C ILE A 90 6.29 18.66 10.28
N CYS A 91 5.99 19.06 9.04
CA CYS A 91 6.52 20.28 8.43
C CYS A 91 5.54 21.44 8.60
N CYS A 92 5.93 22.47 9.35
CA CYS A 92 5.14 23.70 9.53
C CYS A 92 5.84 24.87 8.83
N ASN A 93 5.29 25.31 7.69
CA ASN A 93 5.79 26.44 6.89
C ASN A 93 7.32 26.41 6.67
N GLY A 94 7.83 25.25 6.23
CA GLY A 94 9.24 25.01 5.93
C GLY A 94 10.10 24.55 7.11
N SER A 95 9.55 24.48 8.33
CA SER A 95 10.27 24.01 9.52
C SER A 95 9.80 22.60 9.93
N ILE A 96 10.71 21.63 9.93
CA ILE A 96 10.45 20.27 10.44
C ILE A 96 10.45 20.31 11.97
N GLN A 97 9.39 19.78 12.57
CA GLN A 97 9.24 19.66 14.02
C GLN A 97 8.90 18.22 14.40
N THR A 98 9.38 17.76 15.55
CA THR A 98 9.00 16.44 16.09
C THR A 98 7.57 16.46 16.58
N GLN A 99 6.75 15.51 16.16
CA GLN A 99 5.38 15.38 16.64
C GLN A 99 5.37 14.98 18.13
N SER A 100 4.60 15.73 18.92
CA SER A 100 4.32 15.41 20.33
C SER A 100 3.00 14.65 20.50
N SER A 101 2.14 14.64 19.49
CA SER A 101 0.85 13.95 19.47
C SER A 101 0.41 13.69 18.04
N THR A 102 -0.38 12.64 17.81
CA THR A 102 -1.06 12.37 16.54
C THR A 102 -2.15 13.39 16.21
N HIS A 103 -2.54 14.22 17.17
CA HIS A 103 -3.52 15.29 17.01
C HIS A 103 -2.88 16.64 16.70
N ALA A 104 -1.55 16.66 16.53
CA ALA A 104 -0.80 17.86 16.21
C ALA A 104 -0.98 18.24 14.73
N LEU A 105 -1.29 19.51 14.49
CA LEU A 105 -1.33 20.12 13.16
C LEU A 105 -0.56 21.44 13.16
N CYS A 106 -0.26 21.97 11.98
CA CYS A 106 0.38 23.28 11.84
C CYS A 106 -0.67 24.40 11.74
N CYS A 107 -0.41 25.50 12.44
CA CYS A 107 -1.03 26.80 12.23
C CYS A 107 0.08 27.75 11.80
N GLY A 108 0.32 27.83 10.49
CA GLY A 108 1.48 28.52 9.96
C GLY A 108 2.78 27.82 10.33
N LYS A 109 3.64 28.50 11.10
CA LYS A 109 4.92 27.97 11.58
C LYS A 109 4.79 27.14 12.87
N ASP A 110 3.71 27.32 13.61
CA ASP A 110 3.57 26.75 14.95
C ASP A 110 2.72 25.49 14.94
N MET A 111 3.13 24.51 15.76
CA MET A 111 2.36 23.29 15.97
C MET A 111 1.32 23.51 17.07
N TYR A 112 0.10 23.05 16.85
CA TYR A 112 -0.98 23.07 17.84
C TYR A 112 -1.69 21.72 17.93
N LEU A 113 -2.28 21.43 19.09
CA LEU A 113 -3.07 20.22 19.27
C LEU A 113 -4.54 20.49 18.95
N THR A 114 -5.09 19.75 17.98
CA THR A 114 -6.49 19.89 17.60
C THR A 114 -7.46 19.56 18.73
N THR A 115 -7.05 18.77 19.72
CA THR A 115 -7.88 18.42 20.90
C THR A 115 -8.11 19.59 21.85
N SER A 116 -7.16 20.52 21.94
CA SER A 116 -7.21 21.65 22.88
C SER A 116 -7.25 23.02 22.21
N HIS A 117 -6.94 23.11 20.92
CA HIS A 117 -6.85 24.39 20.22
C HIS A 117 -7.52 24.35 18.84
N LEU A 118 -7.78 25.54 18.30
CA LEU A 118 -8.28 25.80 16.95
C LEU A 118 -7.31 26.76 16.25
N CYS A 119 -6.96 26.49 15.00
CA CYS A 119 -6.27 27.44 14.14
C CYS A 119 -7.28 28.16 13.25
N CYS A 120 -7.36 29.49 13.34
CA CYS A 120 -8.23 30.31 12.50
C CYS A 120 -7.39 31.25 11.63
N GLY A 121 -7.63 31.22 10.32
CA GLY A 121 -6.81 31.93 9.33
C GLY A 121 -5.42 31.30 9.23
N GLU A 122 -4.38 32.12 9.06
CA GLU A 122 -3.04 31.61 8.77
C GLU A 122 -2.22 31.24 10.01
N ASN A 123 -2.28 32.02 11.10
CA ASN A 123 -1.37 31.87 12.24
C ASN A 123 -2.04 32.06 13.62
N ASN A 124 -3.38 32.05 13.72
CA ASN A 124 -4.06 32.36 14.98
C ASN A 124 -4.53 31.09 15.69
N ILE A 125 -3.82 30.72 16.76
CA ILE A 125 -4.16 29.58 17.60
C ILE A 125 -5.00 30.06 18.79
N PHE A 126 -6.21 29.51 18.93
CA PHE A 126 -7.13 29.79 20.03
C PHE A 126 -7.36 28.54 20.86
N GLN A 127 -7.60 28.71 22.16
CA GLN A 127 -8.10 27.61 23.00
C GLN A 127 -9.46 27.13 22.48
N ARG A 128 -9.60 25.82 22.31
CA ARG A 128 -10.86 25.20 21.89
C ARG A 128 -11.87 25.35 23.02
N LYS A 129 -13.01 25.96 22.70
CA LYS A 129 -14.19 26.03 23.55
C LYS A 129 -15.31 25.20 22.91
N GLU A 130 -16.21 24.65 23.72
CA GLU A 130 -17.38 23.94 23.19
C GLU A 130 -18.19 24.85 22.26
N ASN A 131 -18.70 24.26 21.18
CA ASN A 131 -19.49 24.94 20.15
C ASN A 131 -18.79 26.10 19.44
N HIS A 132 -17.48 26.31 19.59
CA HIS A 132 -16.77 27.37 18.88
C HIS A 132 -16.18 26.89 17.54
N SER A 133 -16.32 27.71 16.51
CA SER A 133 -15.75 27.50 15.16
C SER A 133 -15.00 28.74 14.68
N CYS A 134 -14.20 28.58 13.63
CA CYS A 134 -13.48 29.69 13.02
C CYS A 134 -14.36 30.46 12.03
N CYS A 135 -14.27 31.79 12.07
CA CYS A 135 -14.74 32.69 11.03
C CYS A 135 -13.59 33.63 10.65
N GLY A 136 -12.96 33.35 9.51
CA GLY A 136 -11.72 34.00 9.13
C GLY A 136 -10.61 33.75 10.16
N ASN A 137 -10.09 34.83 10.76
CA ASN A 137 -9.01 34.79 11.75
C ASN A 137 -9.48 34.80 13.22
N LYS A 138 -10.79 34.66 13.48
CA LYS A 138 -11.38 34.67 14.82
C LYS A 138 -12.21 33.43 15.07
N THR A 139 -12.52 33.16 16.34
CA THR A 139 -13.50 32.14 16.73
C THR A 139 -14.86 32.77 17.04
N TYR A 140 -15.94 32.00 16.86
CA TYR A 140 -17.30 32.37 17.24
C TYR A 140 -18.07 31.16 17.77
N ASP A 141 -19.09 31.42 18.58
CA ASP A 141 -20.00 30.40 19.10
C ASP A 141 -21.06 30.04 18.06
N MET A 142 -21.04 28.80 17.58
CA MET A 142 -21.97 28.24 16.61
C MET A 142 -23.40 28.08 17.14
N THR A 143 -23.64 28.21 18.45
CA THR A 143 -25.01 28.15 18.98
C THR A 143 -25.74 29.47 18.75
N THR A 144 -25.04 30.59 18.86
CA THR A 144 -25.59 31.95 18.84
C THR A 144 -25.34 32.68 17.53
N HIS A 145 -24.22 32.38 16.87
CA HIS A 145 -23.76 33.07 15.67
C HIS A 145 -23.48 32.10 14.53
N CYS A 146 -23.33 32.64 13.32
CA CYS A 146 -22.85 31.95 12.14
C CYS A 146 -21.75 32.79 11.46
N CYS A 147 -20.97 32.18 10.57
CA CYS A 147 -19.97 32.89 9.78
C CYS A 147 -20.53 33.20 8.40
N CYS A 148 -20.61 34.48 8.05
CA CYS A 148 -21.17 34.96 6.80
C CYS A 148 -20.06 35.54 5.91
N ILE A 149 -20.17 35.25 4.62
CA ILE A 149 -19.32 35.87 3.59
C ILE A 149 -20.05 37.12 3.09
N ASN A 150 -19.43 38.28 3.22
CA ASN A 150 -19.95 39.53 2.65
C ASN A 150 -18.95 40.09 1.63
N THR A 151 -19.30 40.01 0.35
CA THR A 151 -18.53 40.44 -0.84
C THR A 151 -17.13 39.82 -0.99
N THR A 152 -16.26 39.88 0.02
CA THR A 152 -14.93 39.22 0.11
C THR A 152 -14.44 38.97 1.55
N THR A 153 -15.14 39.44 2.59
CA THR A 153 -14.74 39.29 4.00
C THR A 153 -15.61 38.30 4.76
N LEU A 154 -15.00 37.53 5.67
CA LEU A 154 -15.69 36.64 6.60
C LEU A 154 -16.06 37.41 7.87
N GLU A 155 -17.35 37.44 8.20
CA GLU A 155 -17.90 38.15 9.35
C GLU A 155 -18.73 37.23 10.23
N VAL A 156 -18.59 37.36 11.55
CA VAL A 156 -19.45 36.67 12.52
C VAL A 156 -20.76 37.44 12.63
N LYS A 157 -21.88 36.77 12.35
CA LYS A 157 -23.23 37.34 12.42
C LYS A 157 -24.13 36.52 13.32
N PRO A 158 -25.15 37.11 13.97
CA PRO A 158 -26.12 36.33 14.74
C PRO A 158 -26.90 35.37 13.83
N LYS A 159 -27.34 34.23 14.37
CA LYS A 159 -28.02 33.17 13.60
C LYS A 159 -29.32 33.56 12.90
N ASN A 160 -29.92 34.69 13.25
CA ASN A 160 -31.16 35.19 12.66
C ASN A 160 -30.92 35.89 11.30
N GLU A 161 -29.67 36.03 10.87
CA GLU A 161 -29.30 36.65 9.60
C GLU A 161 -29.51 35.69 8.42
N ILE A 162 -29.86 36.27 7.26
CA ILE A 162 -30.24 35.54 6.04
C ILE A 162 -29.12 34.59 5.58
N CYS A 163 -27.86 35.01 5.73
CA CYS A 163 -26.70 34.21 5.38
C CYS A 163 -26.54 32.90 6.17
N CYS A 164 -27.22 32.74 7.31
CA CYS A 164 -27.12 31.54 8.15
C CYS A 164 -28.08 30.41 7.74
N SER A 165 -28.86 30.58 6.67
CA SER A 165 -30.04 29.75 6.38
C SER A 165 -29.86 28.63 5.34
N GLU A 166 -28.67 28.41 4.77
CA GLU A 166 -28.47 27.38 3.74
C GLU A 166 -27.72 26.15 4.26
N ALA A 167 -28.49 25.13 4.67
CA ALA A 167 -28.00 23.76 4.82
C ALA A 167 -28.05 23.05 3.46
N THR A 168 -26.87 22.67 2.95
CA THR A 168 -26.63 22.05 1.65
C THR A 168 -27.41 20.74 1.45
N GLU A 169 -28.33 20.73 0.48
CA GLU A 169 -28.91 19.50 -0.08
C GLU A 169 -27.83 18.64 -0.76
N LEU A 170 -27.90 17.31 -0.65
CA LEU A 170 -27.03 16.41 -1.43
C LEU A 170 -27.37 16.53 -2.93
N LYS A 171 -26.39 16.96 -3.74
CA LYS A 171 -26.53 17.18 -5.18
C LYS A 171 -25.72 16.17 -6.00
N CYS A 172 -26.31 15.69 -7.10
CA CYS A 172 -25.66 14.95 -8.17
C CYS A 172 -25.51 15.90 -9.37
N GLY A 173 -24.28 16.36 -9.62
CA GLY A 173 -24.06 17.50 -10.52
C GLY A 173 -24.72 18.76 -9.97
N SER A 174 -25.72 19.30 -10.68
CA SER A 174 -26.52 20.46 -10.27
C SER A 174 -27.88 20.11 -9.66
N LYS A 175 -28.26 18.83 -9.60
CA LYS A 175 -29.61 18.40 -9.18
C LYS A 175 -29.59 17.78 -7.77
N PRO A 176 -30.50 18.19 -6.85
CA PRO A 176 -30.66 17.50 -5.59
C PRO A 176 -31.23 16.09 -5.82
N PHE A 177 -30.84 15.11 -5.00
CA PHE A 177 -31.35 13.75 -5.13
C PHE A 177 -31.47 12.99 -3.80
N ASN A 178 -32.32 11.96 -3.78
CA ASN A 178 -32.53 11.12 -2.60
C ASN A 178 -31.69 9.83 -2.68
N PRO A 179 -30.64 9.67 -1.85
CA PRO A 179 -29.75 8.52 -1.91
C PRO A 179 -30.40 7.19 -1.52
N GLN A 180 -31.62 7.18 -0.97
CA GLN A 180 -32.38 5.95 -0.72
C GLN A 180 -33.09 5.42 -1.96
N LYS A 181 -33.45 6.30 -2.90
CA LYS A 181 -34.21 5.94 -4.12
C LYS A 181 -33.35 6.02 -5.39
N GLU A 182 -32.27 6.77 -5.34
CA GLU A 182 -31.50 7.19 -6.50
C GLU A 182 -30.00 7.01 -6.24
N ILE A 183 -29.25 6.87 -7.33
CA ILE A 183 -27.78 6.75 -7.35
C ILE A 183 -27.21 7.72 -8.37
N CYS A 184 -26.09 8.36 -8.02
CA CYS A 184 -25.37 9.27 -8.90
C CYS A 184 -24.13 8.58 -9.46
N CYS A 185 -24.02 8.44 -10.78
CA CYS A 185 -22.87 7.84 -11.45
C CYS A 185 -22.22 8.88 -12.37
N SER A 186 -21.00 9.32 -12.02
CA SER A 186 -20.22 10.32 -12.78
C SER A 186 -21.03 11.57 -13.19
N GLY A 187 -21.89 12.06 -12.28
CA GLY A 187 -22.73 13.24 -12.48
C GLY A 187 -24.13 12.99 -13.05
N ASN A 188 -24.46 11.75 -13.42
CA ASN A 188 -25.78 11.37 -13.92
C ASN A 188 -26.61 10.68 -12.83
N LEU A 189 -27.89 11.08 -12.73
CA LEU A 189 -28.80 10.57 -11.72
C LEU A 189 -29.65 9.42 -12.26
N TYR A 190 -29.64 8.28 -11.57
CA TYR A 190 -30.40 7.08 -11.91
C TYR A 190 -31.28 6.63 -10.75
N LYS A 191 -32.41 5.99 -11.06
CA LYS A 191 -33.25 5.31 -10.05
C LYS A 191 -32.63 3.96 -9.70
N LYS A 192 -32.58 3.63 -8.40
CA LYS A 192 -32.12 2.32 -7.94
C LYS A 192 -33.18 1.27 -8.30
N ALA A 193 -32.80 0.27 -9.09
CA ALA A 193 -33.65 -0.89 -9.36
C ALA A 193 -33.70 -1.83 -8.14
N SER A 194 -32.60 -1.90 -7.37
CA SER A 194 -32.51 -2.63 -6.11
C SER A 194 -31.39 -2.05 -5.22
N ALA A 195 -31.22 -2.61 -4.03
CA ALA A 195 -30.07 -2.30 -3.17
C ALA A 195 -28.72 -2.74 -3.78
N LEU A 196 -28.74 -3.61 -4.80
CA LEU A 196 -27.56 -4.15 -5.48
C LEU A 196 -27.15 -3.36 -6.73
N THR A 197 -27.85 -2.25 -7.02
CA THR A 197 -27.51 -1.34 -8.12
C THR A 197 -26.19 -0.61 -7.85
N LYS A 198 -25.24 -0.69 -8.78
CA LYS A 198 -23.88 -0.12 -8.71
C LYS A 198 -23.59 0.75 -9.94
N CYS A 199 -22.59 1.62 -9.83
CA CYS A 199 -22.06 2.39 -10.96
C CYS A 199 -20.83 1.69 -11.56
N CYS A 200 -20.71 1.76 -12.89
CA CYS A 200 -19.48 1.50 -13.62
C CYS A 200 -19.19 2.70 -14.53
N GLY A 201 -18.37 3.64 -14.04
CA GLY A 201 -18.16 4.92 -14.73
C GLY A 201 -19.44 5.76 -14.77
N VAL A 202 -19.94 6.03 -15.98
CA VAL A 202 -21.22 6.75 -16.21
C VAL A 202 -22.43 5.82 -16.14
N ASP A 203 -22.22 4.52 -16.31
CA ASP A 203 -23.29 3.54 -16.45
C ASP A 203 -23.70 2.92 -15.11
N VAL A 204 -24.93 2.39 -15.08
CA VAL A 204 -25.48 1.65 -13.94
C VAL A 204 -25.68 0.20 -14.33
N TYR A 205 -25.34 -0.72 -13.42
CA TYR A 205 -25.65 -2.14 -13.54
C TYR A 205 -26.04 -2.73 -12.18
N THR A 206 -26.69 -3.89 -12.16
CA THR A 206 -27.03 -4.63 -10.93
C THR A 206 -26.15 -5.87 -10.84
N LEU A 207 -25.74 -6.24 -9.63
CA LEU A 207 -24.95 -7.47 -9.39
C LEU A 207 -25.68 -8.79 -9.76
N SER A 208 -26.96 -8.70 -10.14
CA SER A 208 -27.77 -9.81 -10.65
C SER A 208 -27.84 -9.87 -12.18
N ASP A 209 -27.19 -8.95 -12.88
CA ASP A 209 -27.21 -8.93 -14.34
C ASP A 209 -26.24 -10.01 -14.87
N ASP A 210 -26.78 -11.00 -15.57
CA ASP A 210 -25.98 -12.09 -16.14
C ASP A 210 -25.03 -11.56 -17.23
N ASN A 211 -23.82 -12.14 -17.27
CA ASN A 211 -22.80 -11.84 -18.29
C ASN A 211 -22.38 -10.36 -18.38
N VAL A 212 -22.35 -9.63 -17.26
CA VAL A 212 -21.91 -8.22 -17.20
C VAL A 212 -20.64 -8.08 -16.35
N LEU A 213 -19.63 -7.36 -16.86
CA LEU A 213 -18.38 -7.10 -16.16
C LEU A 213 -18.00 -5.61 -16.27
N CYS A 214 -17.79 -4.96 -15.12
CA CYS A 214 -17.21 -3.62 -15.07
C CYS A 214 -15.68 -3.70 -15.06
N CYS A 215 -15.00 -3.11 -16.05
CA CYS A 215 -13.54 -3.10 -16.13
C CYS A 215 -13.03 -1.68 -16.40
N ASN A 216 -12.19 -1.17 -15.51
CA ASN A 216 -11.62 0.19 -15.59
C ASN A 216 -12.66 1.31 -15.85
N GLY A 217 -13.83 1.21 -15.20
CA GLY A 217 -14.91 2.20 -15.34
C GLY A 217 -15.72 2.12 -16.64
N THR A 218 -15.51 1.07 -17.45
CA THR A 218 -16.34 0.76 -18.63
C THR A 218 -17.15 -0.49 -18.37
N LEU A 219 -18.46 -0.44 -18.65
CA LEU A 219 -19.35 -1.57 -18.48
C LEU A 219 -19.34 -2.45 -19.73
N HIS A 220 -18.98 -3.73 -19.58
CA HIS A 220 -18.96 -4.70 -20.67
C HIS A 220 -20.12 -5.68 -20.53
N LEU A 221 -20.86 -5.87 -21.63
CA LEU A 221 -22.02 -6.77 -21.72
C LEU A 221 -21.66 -8.06 -22.45
N ASN A 222 -22.36 -9.16 -22.15
CA ASN A 222 -22.18 -10.49 -22.73
C ASN A 222 -20.78 -11.09 -22.51
N VAL A 223 -20.19 -10.84 -21.34
CA VAL A 223 -18.90 -11.39 -20.93
C VAL A 223 -19.11 -12.78 -20.30
N PRO A 224 -18.37 -13.82 -20.70
CA PRO A 224 -18.50 -15.16 -20.11
C PRO A 224 -18.35 -15.15 -18.58
N GLU A 225 -19.15 -15.93 -17.86
CA GLU A 225 -19.21 -15.93 -16.37
C GLU A 225 -17.87 -16.13 -15.65
N GLN A 226 -16.88 -16.76 -16.30
CA GLN A 226 -15.54 -17.02 -15.74
C GLN A 226 -14.50 -15.95 -16.13
N SER A 227 -14.92 -14.80 -16.64
CA SER A 227 -13.97 -13.76 -17.09
C SER A 227 -13.57 -12.83 -15.95
N GLU A 228 -12.31 -12.45 -15.91
CA GLU A 228 -11.75 -11.58 -14.87
C GLU A 228 -11.15 -10.31 -15.49
N CYS A 229 -11.34 -9.16 -14.82
CA CYS A 229 -10.68 -7.92 -15.18
C CYS A 229 -9.39 -7.78 -14.37
N VAL A 230 -8.23 -7.86 -15.03
CA VAL A 230 -6.92 -7.67 -14.39
C VAL A 230 -6.21 -6.53 -15.09
N GLY A 231 -5.84 -5.49 -14.32
CA GLY A 231 -5.12 -4.33 -14.87
C GLY A 231 -5.88 -3.53 -15.95
N GLY A 232 -7.21 -3.63 -15.99
CA GLY A 232 -8.06 -2.97 -17.00
C GLY A 232 -8.24 -3.74 -18.31
N VAL A 233 -7.82 -5.01 -18.35
CA VAL A 233 -8.00 -5.92 -19.49
C VAL A 233 -8.88 -7.10 -19.06
N ILE A 234 -9.79 -7.52 -19.95
CA ILE A 234 -10.67 -8.69 -19.71
C ILE A 234 -9.94 -9.96 -20.14
N TYR A 235 -9.78 -10.89 -19.20
CA TYR A 235 -9.22 -12.22 -19.43
C TYR A 235 -10.34 -13.24 -19.56
N THR A 236 -10.26 -14.08 -20.60
CA THR A 236 -11.15 -15.22 -20.83
C THR A 236 -10.36 -16.52 -20.85
N SER A 237 -11.00 -17.65 -20.52
CA SER A 237 -10.39 -18.98 -20.48
C SER A 237 -9.77 -19.45 -21.81
N ALA A 238 -10.11 -18.80 -22.94
CA ALA A 238 -9.54 -19.07 -24.26
C ALA A 238 -8.22 -18.31 -24.56
N ASN A 239 -7.83 -17.34 -23.72
CA ASN A 239 -6.74 -16.39 -24.00
C ASN A 239 -5.43 -16.63 -23.23
N THR A 240 -5.24 -17.77 -22.57
CA THR A 240 -3.98 -18.09 -21.86
C THR A 240 -2.87 -18.56 -22.81
N THR A 241 -2.35 -17.62 -23.60
CA THR A 241 -1.14 -17.77 -24.45
C THR A 241 0.07 -17.17 -23.74
N CYS A 242 1.24 -17.82 -23.78
CA CYS A 242 2.48 -17.27 -23.23
C CYS A 242 2.85 -16.00 -23.98
N GLN A 243 2.91 -14.86 -23.27
CA GLN A 243 3.07 -13.47 -23.75
C GLN A 243 3.06 -13.32 -25.29
N MET A 244 1.94 -13.74 -25.89
CA MET A 244 1.48 -13.56 -27.27
C MET A 244 2.20 -14.23 -28.46
N SER A 245 2.55 -15.53 -28.47
CA SER A 245 2.70 -16.25 -29.79
C SER A 245 2.67 -17.78 -29.79
N THR A 246 3.03 -18.48 -28.71
CA THR A 246 3.30 -19.93 -28.79
C THR A 246 2.59 -20.75 -27.73
N ARG A 247 1.89 -21.81 -28.15
CA ARG A 247 1.40 -22.86 -27.25
C ARG A 247 2.56 -23.79 -26.86
N PRO A 248 2.82 -24.01 -25.55
CA PRO A 248 3.85 -24.94 -25.13
C PRO A 248 3.51 -26.38 -25.55
N ARG A 249 4.54 -27.14 -25.98
CA ARG A 249 4.42 -28.58 -26.25
C ARG A 249 4.32 -29.36 -24.92
N HIS A 250 3.89 -30.62 -24.99
CA HIS A 250 3.90 -31.51 -23.82
C HIS A 250 5.32 -31.59 -23.22
N GLY A 251 5.46 -31.22 -21.94
CA GLY A 251 6.75 -31.21 -21.23
C GLY A 251 7.57 -29.92 -21.35
N GLU A 252 7.08 -28.90 -22.06
CA GLU A 252 7.69 -27.56 -22.10
C GLU A 252 6.87 -26.58 -21.25
N HIS A 253 7.56 -25.63 -20.62
CA HIS A 253 6.96 -24.57 -19.82
C HIS A 253 7.27 -23.21 -20.44
N CYS A 254 6.49 -22.20 -20.10
CA CYS A 254 6.74 -20.86 -20.61
C CYS A 254 7.67 -20.06 -19.69
N CYS A 255 8.54 -19.28 -20.32
CA CYS A 255 9.47 -18.37 -19.69
C CYS A 255 9.48 -17.07 -20.50
N GLY A 256 8.81 -16.03 -20.01
CA GLY A 256 8.60 -14.80 -20.78
C GLY A 256 7.87 -15.09 -22.10
N GLY A 257 8.47 -14.69 -23.22
CA GLY A 257 7.95 -14.91 -24.57
C GLY A 257 8.34 -16.25 -25.22
N GLN A 258 9.06 -17.15 -24.51
CA GLN A 258 9.59 -18.39 -25.08
C GLN A 258 9.18 -19.63 -24.27
N THR A 259 9.31 -20.82 -24.87
CA THR A 259 9.16 -22.09 -24.16
C THR A 259 10.54 -22.63 -23.74
N PHE A 260 10.61 -23.31 -22.60
CA PHE A 260 11.83 -23.94 -22.09
C PHE A 260 11.53 -25.35 -21.55
N ASN A 261 12.55 -26.20 -21.52
CA ASN A 261 12.46 -27.53 -20.92
C ASN A 261 12.79 -27.45 -19.40
N PRO A 262 11.82 -27.73 -18.50
CA PRO A 262 12.01 -27.63 -17.06
C PRO A 262 12.97 -28.69 -16.50
N HIS A 263 13.33 -29.73 -17.24
CA HIS A 263 14.29 -30.75 -16.79
C HIS A 263 15.73 -30.28 -16.88
N THR A 264 16.05 -29.42 -17.85
CA THR A 264 17.42 -28.98 -18.14
C THR A 264 17.65 -27.50 -17.84
N HIS A 265 16.59 -26.71 -17.80
CA HIS A 265 16.65 -25.26 -17.62
C HIS A 265 15.72 -24.80 -16.50
N VAL A 266 16.03 -23.62 -15.95
CA VAL A 266 15.23 -22.89 -14.97
C VAL A 266 14.86 -21.53 -15.57
N CYS A 267 13.65 -21.06 -15.30
CA CYS A 267 13.20 -19.74 -15.75
C CYS A 267 13.25 -18.74 -14.59
N CYS A 268 13.98 -17.64 -14.78
CA CYS A 268 14.12 -16.57 -13.80
C CYS A 268 13.69 -15.25 -14.43
N ASN A 269 12.59 -14.64 -13.94
CA ASN A 269 12.03 -13.39 -14.48
C ASN A 269 11.88 -13.33 -16.02
N GLY A 270 11.56 -14.45 -16.66
CA GLY A 270 11.40 -14.52 -18.12
C GLY A 270 12.68 -14.89 -18.89
N HIS A 271 13.80 -15.08 -18.21
CA HIS A 271 15.07 -15.54 -18.78
C HIS A 271 15.29 -17.03 -18.49
N SER A 272 15.64 -17.82 -19.51
CA SER A 272 15.91 -19.24 -19.37
C SER A 272 17.41 -19.50 -19.14
N HIS A 273 17.73 -20.22 -18.07
CA HIS A 273 19.11 -20.54 -17.66
C HIS A 273 19.33 -22.04 -17.58
N ASN A 274 20.54 -22.48 -17.89
CA ASN A 274 20.92 -23.87 -17.72
C ASN A 274 21.10 -24.21 -16.23
N LYS A 275 20.47 -25.30 -15.76
CA LYS A 275 20.57 -25.77 -14.37
C LYS A 275 22.00 -26.10 -13.92
N LYS A 276 22.96 -26.32 -14.84
CA LYS A 276 24.39 -26.50 -14.51
C LYS A 276 25.04 -25.28 -13.87
N ASN A 277 24.49 -24.08 -14.09
CA ASN A 277 25.05 -22.83 -13.57
C ASN A 277 24.44 -22.41 -12.22
N GLY A 278 23.48 -23.19 -11.71
CA GLY A 278 22.69 -22.85 -10.54
C GLY A 278 21.23 -23.25 -10.75
N ASN A 279 20.59 -23.74 -9.68
CA ASN A 279 19.21 -24.22 -9.72
C ASN A 279 18.20 -23.23 -9.12
N PHE A 280 18.67 -22.10 -8.61
CA PHE A 280 17.85 -21.15 -7.87
C PHE A 280 17.85 -19.79 -8.55
N CYS A 281 16.67 -19.21 -8.70
CA CYS A 281 16.53 -17.86 -9.23
C CYS A 281 16.74 -16.83 -8.13
N CYS A 282 17.50 -15.79 -8.47
CA CYS A 282 17.53 -14.53 -7.76
C CYS A 282 17.25 -13.41 -8.76
N GLY A 283 15.98 -13.01 -8.88
CA GLY A 283 15.57 -12.06 -9.92
C GLY A 283 15.66 -12.71 -11.29
N SER A 284 16.43 -12.11 -12.20
CA SER A 284 16.76 -12.69 -13.52
C SER A 284 17.99 -13.60 -13.48
N GLU A 285 18.73 -13.67 -12.38
CA GLU A 285 19.96 -14.48 -12.30
C GLU A 285 19.74 -15.86 -11.69
N VAL A 286 20.67 -16.79 -11.95
CA VAL A 286 20.74 -18.09 -11.28
C VAL A 286 21.92 -18.17 -10.33
N TYR A 287 21.72 -18.81 -9.17
CA TYR A 287 22.78 -19.06 -8.21
C TYR A 287 22.65 -20.43 -7.55
N ASP A 288 23.73 -20.86 -6.89
CA ASP A 288 23.72 -22.03 -6.03
C ASP A 288 23.39 -21.63 -4.59
N HIS A 289 22.24 -22.07 -4.09
CA HIS A 289 21.79 -21.84 -2.72
C HIS A 289 22.65 -22.52 -1.64
N HIS A 290 23.51 -23.49 -2.00
CA HIS A 290 24.47 -24.09 -1.07
C HIS A 290 25.70 -23.21 -0.85
N ASN A 291 25.93 -22.23 -1.72
CA ASN A 291 27.03 -21.31 -1.59
C ASN A 291 26.75 -20.32 -0.45
N GLN A 292 27.39 -20.53 0.69
CA GLN A 292 27.27 -19.67 1.88
C GLN A 292 27.77 -18.24 1.65
N PHE A 293 28.53 -18.01 0.57
CA PHE A 293 29.01 -16.70 0.15
C PHE A 293 28.04 -15.97 -0.79
N LEU A 294 26.91 -16.58 -1.16
CA LEU A 294 25.89 -15.93 -1.98
C LEU A 294 24.57 -15.85 -1.22
N ARG A 295 23.91 -14.69 -1.31
CA ARG A 295 22.59 -14.50 -0.70
C ARG A 295 21.70 -13.71 -1.62
N CYS A 296 20.54 -14.27 -1.92
CA CYS A 296 19.49 -13.56 -2.63
C CYS A 296 18.60 -12.80 -1.64
N CYS A 297 18.36 -11.51 -1.88
CA CYS A 297 17.39 -10.70 -1.16
C CYS A 297 16.41 -10.07 -2.16
N SER A 298 15.14 -10.49 -2.15
CA SER A 298 14.07 -10.02 -3.07
C SER A 298 14.54 -9.84 -4.53
N GLY A 299 15.26 -10.83 -5.04
CA GLY A 299 15.77 -10.86 -6.42
C GLY A 299 17.11 -10.17 -6.67
N HIS A 300 17.81 -9.70 -5.64
CA HIS A 300 19.16 -9.15 -5.74
C HIS A 300 20.19 -10.11 -5.12
N LEU A 301 21.19 -10.50 -5.91
CA LEU A 301 22.20 -11.47 -5.49
C LEU A 301 23.41 -10.74 -4.86
N TYR A 302 23.67 -11.02 -3.60
CA TYR A 302 24.78 -10.44 -2.83
C TYR A 302 25.94 -11.43 -2.67
N ASN A 303 27.16 -10.94 -2.86
CA ASN A 303 28.39 -11.68 -2.56
C ASN A 303 28.88 -11.33 -1.14
N LEU A 304 28.99 -12.34 -0.29
CA LEU A 304 29.31 -12.26 1.14
C LEU A 304 30.77 -12.65 1.45
N THR A 305 31.64 -12.81 0.45
CA THR A 305 33.05 -13.25 0.63
C THR A 305 33.86 -12.44 1.66
N HIS A 306 33.47 -11.20 1.95
CA HIS A 306 34.15 -10.31 2.91
C HIS A 306 33.41 -10.13 4.25
N LEU A 307 32.25 -10.76 4.46
CA LEU A 307 31.40 -10.53 5.62
C LEU A 307 31.40 -11.74 6.56
N ARG A 308 32.22 -11.67 7.63
CA ARG A 308 32.16 -12.62 8.76
C ARG A 308 31.04 -12.21 9.71
N GLY A 309 29.78 -12.46 9.35
CA GLY A 309 28.63 -12.14 10.21
C GLY A 309 27.29 -12.60 9.62
N LYS A 310 26.26 -12.77 10.49
CA LYS A 310 24.88 -13.09 10.10
C LYS A 310 24.30 -11.94 9.27
N ALA A 311 24.53 -11.96 7.96
CA ALA A 311 23.79 -11.07 7.06
C ALA A 311 22.33 -11.53 7.03
N GLU A 312 21.37 -10.60 7.06
CA GLU A 312 19.94 -10.89 6.87
C GLU A 312 19.38 -10.06 5.71
N CYS A 313 18.29 -10.49 5.08
CA CYS A 313 17.64 -9.68 4.05
C CYS A 313 16.63 -8.72 4.69
N CYS A 314 16.54 -7.51 4.16
CA CYS A 314 15.49 -6.52 4.39
C CYS A 314 14.90 -6.10 3.05
N GLY A 315 13.91 -6.84 2.55
CA GLY A 315 13.45 -6.67 1.18
C GLY A 315 14.57 -7.01 0.20
N SER A 316 14.92 -6.06 -0.67
CA SER A 316 16.05 -6.20 -1.60
C SER A 316 17.40 -5.89 -0.98
N LEU A 317 17.44 -5.30 0.22
CA LEU A 317 18.69 -4.87 0.86
C LEU A 317 19.28 -5.94 1.78
N LEU A 318 20.59 -5.92 1.93
CA LEU A 318 21.32 -6.75 2.89
C LEU A 318 21.56 -5.97 4.20
N LEU A 319 21.00 -6.46 5.31
CA LEU A 319 21.26 -5.99 6.66
C LEU A 319 22.63 -6.49 7.13
N GLN A 320 23.52 -5.54 7.47
CA GLN A 320 24.91 -5.83 7.82
C GLN A 320 25.26 -5.55 9.30
N TYR A 321 24.42 -4.84 10.07
CA TYR A 321 24.79 -4.33 11.40
C TYR A 321 23.65 -4.38 12.45
N ASP A 322 24.02 -4.41 13.74
CA ASP A 322 23.09 -4.43 14.89
C ASP A 322 22.39 -3.07 15.18
N ASN A 323 22.83 -1.99 14.53
CA ASN A 323 22.29 -0.63 14.69
C ASN A 323 21.23 -0.27 13.64
N GLN A 324 20.79 -1.26 12.84
CA GLN A 324 19.75 -1.09 11.83
C GLN A 324 18.56 -2.01 12.12
N THR A 325 17.35 -1.47 11.96
CA THR A 325 16.10 -2.20 12.12
C THR A 325 15.42 -2.31 10.76
N CYS A 326 15.00 -3.51 10.38
CA CYS A 326 14.17 -3.69 9.18
C CYS A 326 12.70 -3.85 9.56
N CYS A 327 11.87 -2.91 9.12
CA CYS A 327 10.42 -3.04 9.20
C CYS A 327 9.90 -3.58 7.86
N SER A 328 8.92 -4.49 7.89
CA SER A 328 8.39 -5.13 6.68
C SER A 328 6.88 -5.36 6.77
N SER A 329 6.18 -5.11 5.68
CA SER A 329 4.80 -5.51 5.42
C SER A 329 4.75 -6.47 4.23
N SER A 330 3.56 -6.93 3.85
CA SER A 330 3.34 -7.85 2.73
C SER A 330 3.98 -7.45 1.40
N THR A 331 4.07 -6.15 1.12
CA THR A 331 4.54 -5.61 -0.16
C THR A 331 5.85 -4.84 -0.08
N THR A 332 6.30 -4.46 1.12
CA THR A 332 7.35 -3.46 1.27
C THR A 332 8.23 -3.78 2.47
N SER A 333 9.53 -3.60 2.33
CA SER A 333 10.49 -3.64 3.44
C SER A 333 11.34 -2.38 3.42
N VAL A 334 11.51 -1.76 4.58
CA VAL A 334 12.26 -0.51 4.74
C VAL A 334 13.27 -0.68 5.87
N LEU A 335 14.50 -0.23 5.59
CA LEU A 335 15.60 -0.22 6.55
C LEU A 335 15.63 1.12 7.28
N TYR A 336 15.76 1.07 8.61
CA TYR A 336 15.82 2.23 9.48
C TYR A 336 17.05 2.17 10.38
N ASP A 337 17.59 3.33 10.75
CA ASP A 337 18.52 3.41 11.87
C ASP A 337 17.77 3.16 13.18
N THR A 338 18.32 2.27 14.02
CA THR A 338 17.69 1.87 15.28
C THR A 338 17.65 3.05 16.26
N LYS A 339 16.44 3.41 16.72
CA LYS A 339 16.17 4.46 17.69
C LYS A 339 15.47 3.90 18.93
N GLN A 340 15.78 4.46 20.10
CA GLN A 340 15.07 4.18 21.35
C GLN A 340 13.58 4.57 21.22
N ASN A 341 12.68 3.83 21.89
CA ASN A 341 11.23 4.07 21.88
C ASN A 341 10.58 4.06 20.49
N HIS A 342 11.13 3.29 19.55
CA HIS A 342 10.53 3.05 18.25
C HIS A 342 10.23 1.56 18.04
N SER A 343 9.24 1.26 17.22
CA SER A 343 8.85 -0.11 16.87
C SER A 343 8.32 -0.17 15.44
N CYS A 344 8.28 -1.37 14.87
CA CYS A 344 7.74 -1.58 13.52
C CYS A 344 6.23 -1.84 13.56
N CYS A 345 5.49 -1.25 12.62
CA CYS A 345 4.11 -1.63 12.28
C CYS A 345 4.03 -1.84 10.77
N GLY A 346 4.05 -3.10 10.32
CA GLY A 346 4.35 -3.40 8.92
C GLY A 346 5.71 -2.83 8.54
N HIS A 347 5.78 -2.05 7.45
CA HIS A 347 7.01 -1.38 7.01
C HIS A 347 7.26 -0.02 7.67
N TYR A 348 6.37 0.48 8.54
CA TYR A 348 6.53 1.78 9.19
C TYR A 348 7.31 1.68 10.50
N TYR A 349 8.27 2.58 10.72
CA TYR A 349 9.00 2.71 11.98
C TYR A 349 8.49 3.89 12.80
N TYR A 350 7.69 3.58 13.82
CA TYR A 350 6.90 4.56 14.57
C TYR A 350 7.44 4.75 15.98
N LYS A 351 7.29 5.97 16.51
CA LYS A 351 7.56 6.28 17.91
C LYS A 351 6.44 5.75 18.80
N THR A 352 6.77 4.91 19.77
CA THR A 352 5.79 4.20 20.62
C THR A 352 5.01 5.10 21.57
N SER A 353 5.44 6.35 21.75
CA SER A 353 4.68 7.36 22.52
C SER A 353 3.52 7.99 21.74
N LEU A 354 3.52 7.87 20.41
CA LEU A 354 2.53 8.48 19.52
C LEU A 354 1.54 7.44 18.97
N TRP A 355 2.07 6.28 18.62
CA TRP A 355 1.31 5.26 17.91
C TRP A 355 1.40 3.90 18.60
N SER A 356 0.36 3.10 18.40
CA SER A 356 0.36 1.67 18.65
C SER A 356 0.10 0.95 17.33
N CYS A 357 0.58 -0.29 17.23
CA CYS A 357 0.31 -1.14 16.09
C CYS A 357 -0.74 -2.19 16.44
N CYS A 358 -1.70 -2.39 15.55
CA CYS A 358 -2.61 -3.52 15.62
C CYS A 358 -2.88 -4.01 14.20
N ALA A 359 -2.55 -5.27 13.91
CA ALA A 359 -2.76 -5.86 12.58
C ALA A 359 -2.11 -5.05 11.44
N GLU A 360 -0.85 -4.62 11.62
CA GLU A 360 -0.11 -3.74 10.70
C GLU A 360 -0.75 -2.35 10.46
N ARG A 361 -1.72 -1.95 11.28
CA ARG A 361 -2.33 -0.62 11.24
C ARG A 361 -1.94 0.21 12.45
N LEU A 362 -1.48 1.42 12.18
CA LEU A 362 -1.13 2.41 13.20
C LEU A 362 -2.41 3.03 13.78
N LYS A 363 -2.46 3.10 15.11
CA LYS A 363 -3.52 3.78 15.87
C LYS A 363 -2.91 4.78 16.82
N PRO A 364 -3.49 5.99 16.97
CA PRO A 364 -3.12 6.91 18.04
C PRO A 364 -3.19 6.25 19.42
N THR A 365 -2.12 6.30 20.21
CA THR A 365 -2.10 5.71 21.57
C THR A 365 -2.88 6.52 22.58
N PRO A 366 -3.66 5.86 23.47
CA PRO A 366 -3.86 6.36 24.82
C PRO A 366 -3.38 5.41 25.94
N LYS A 367 -2.77 4.24 25.66
CA LYS A 367 -2.32 3.32 26.75
C LYS A 367 -0.99 2.60 26.50
N PRO A 368 -0.17 2.44 27.56
CA PRO A 368 0.95 1.48 27.62
C PRO A 368 0.39 0.09 27.92
N ASN A 369 1.12 -0.96 27.52
CA ASN A 369 0.90 -2.38 27.84
C ASN A 369 0.32 -3.28 26.74
N SER A 370 0.65 -3.03 25.48
CA SER A 370 0.91 -4.16 24.60
C SER A 370 2.35 -4.07 24.10
N SER A 371 3.22 -4.91 24.66
CA SER A 371 4.46 -5.25 23.99
C SER A 371 4.08 -5.90 22.66
N PRO A 372 4.39 -5.31 21.50
CA PRO A 372 4.13 -5.99 20.25
C PRO A 372 5.01 -7.24 20.23
N ALA A 373 4.41 -8.41 20.10
CA ALA A 373 5.19 -9.56 19.63
C ALA A 373 5.70 -9.18 18.24
N GLU A 374 7.02 -9.14 18.05
CA GLU A 374 7.64 -8.75 16.79
C GLU A 374 7.39 -9.87 15.75
N TYR A 375 6.28 -9.75 15.01
CA TYR A 375 5.96 -10.63 13.89
C TYR A 375 6.50 -10.01 12.61
N ARG A 376 7.56 -10.63 12.07
CA ARG A 376 8.16 -10.26 10.79
C ARG A 376 7.87 -11.33 9.74
N LEU A 377 6.94 -11.03 8.84
CA LEU A 377 6.69 -11.86 7.67
C LEU A 377 7.85 -11.72 6.67
N LYS A 378 8.10 -12.79 5.91
CA LYS A 378 9.17 -12.84 4.90
C LYS A 378 8.62 -13.35 3.56
N PRO A 379 9.21 -12.95 2.43
CA PRO A 379 8.97 -13.61 1.15
C PRO A 379 9.26 -15.11 1.25
N LEU A 380 8.55 -15.96 0.50
CA LEU A 380 8.73 -17.41 0.56
C LEU A 380 10.16 -17.84 0.20
N THR A 381 10.79 -17.13 -0.74
CA THR A 381 12.19 -17.32 -1.16
C THR A 381 13.18 -17.21 0.00
N ASP A 382 12.92 -16.30 0.95
CA ASP A 382 13.81 -16.01 2.07
C ASP A 382 13.65 -17.03 3.22
N LEU A 383 12.58 -17.83 3.19
CA LEU A 383 12.27 -18.89 4.16
C LEU A 383 12.80 -20.26 3.71
N ILE A 384 13.05 -20.42 2.42
CA ILE A 384 13.67 -21.60 1.82
C ILE A 384 15.20 -21.45 1.89
N PRO A 385 15.97 -22.49 2.25
CA PRO A 385 15.55 -23.87 2.48
C PRO A 385 15.31 -24.20 3.97
N GLU A 386 15.37 -23.23 4.89
CA GLU A 386 15.27 -23.48 6.32
C GLU A 386 13.96 -24.19 6.70
N MET A 387 12.84 -23.73 6.13
CA MET A 387 11.52 -24.30 6.40
C MET A 387 11.34 -25.73 5.87
N CYS A 388 12.20 -26.20 4.96
CA CYS A 388 12.15 -27.58 4.47
C CYS A 388 12.45 -28.63 5.55
N ASN A 389 12.98 -28.26 6.72
CA ASN A 389 13.21 -29.23 7.80
C ASN A 389 12.15 -29.14 8.92
N LYS A 390 11.10 -28.35 8.72
CA LYS A 390 10.05 -28.09 9.71
C LYS A 390 8.70 -28.62 9.26
N LYS A 391 7.74 -28.69 10.18
CA LYS A 391 6.34 -29.01 9.87
C LYS A 391 5.61 -27.74 9.43
N VAL A 392 5.37 -27.62 8.13
CA VAL A 392 4.74 -26.45 7.54
C VAL A 392 3.60 -26.82 6.60
N PHE A 393 2.65 -25.92 6.43
CA PHE A 393 1.55 -26.08 5.48
C PHE A 393 1.17 -24.76 4.83
N PHE A 394 0.57 -24.85 3.65
CA PHE A 394 -0.04 -23.74 2.93
C PHE A 394 -1.53 -23.69 3.26
N GLY A 395 -1.96 -22.58 3.84
CA GLY A 395 -3.36 -22.34 4.21
C GLY A 395 -3.93 -21.17 3.43
N LYS A 396 -4.98 -21.42 2.63
CA LYS A 396 -5.79 -20.39 1.99
C LYS A 396 -6.81 -19.85 2.98
N VAL A 397 -6.89 -18.53 3.11
CA VAL A 397 -7.86 -17.87 4.00
C VAL A 397 -9.21 -17.84 3.31
N GLU A 398 -10.22 -18.44 3.94
CA GLU A 398 -11.58 -18.55 3.39
C GLU A 398 -12.56 -17.62 4.10
N SER A 399 -12.32 -17.37 5.38
CA SER A 399 -13.01 -16.29 6.10
C SER A 399 -12.20 -15.82 7.30
N VAL A 400 -12.45 -14.57 7.67
CA VAL A 400 -11.89 -13.92 8.85
C VAL A 400 -13.03 -13.23 9.59
N ALA A 401 -13.16 -13.53 10.87
CA ALA A 401 -14.10 -12.86 11.76
C ALA A 401 -13.36 -12.26 12.95
N LEU A 402 -13.81 -11.09 13.38
CA LEU A 402 -13.34 -10.44 14.60
C LEU A 402 -14.38 -10.66 15.69
N GLU A 403 -13.94 -11.25 16.80
CA GLU A 403 -14.76 -11.46 17.99
C GLU A 403 -13.94 -10.97 19.20
N ASN A 404 -14.33 -9.83 19.75
CA ASN A 404 -13.57 -9.10 20.78
C ASN A 404 -12.13 -8.81 20.30
N ASP A 405 -11.12 -9.13 21.11
CA ASP A 405 -9.69 -8.99 20.78
C ASP A 405 -9.13 -10.20 20.01
N GLN A 406 -9.97 -11.19 19.68
CA GLN A 406 -9.56 -12.37 18.92
C GLN A 406 -10.01 -12.29 17.46
N ARG A 407 -9.11 -12.70 16.58
CA ARG A 407 -9.40 -12.95 15.17
C ARG A 407 -9.54 -14.45 14.96
N ARG A 408 -10.74 -14.85 14.57
CA ARG A 408 -11.00 -16.21 14.10
C ARG A 408 -10.73 -16.28 12.60
N VAL A 409 -9.87 -17.21 12.21
CA VAL A 409 -9.49 -17.43 10.81
C VAL A 409 -9.86 -18.85 10.43
N VAL A 410 -10.61 -19.00 9.34
CA VAL A 410 -10.88 -20.29 8.73
C VAL A 410 -9.95 -20.45 7.54
N LEU A 411 -9.11 -21.48 7.60
CA LEU A 411 -8.16 -21.83 6.56
C LEU A 411 -8.62 -23.09 5.84
N LYS A 412 -8.44 -23.10 4.53
CA LYS A 412 -8.41 -24.32 3.72
C LYS A 412 -6.96 -24.69 3.46
N VAL A 413 -6.50 -25.81 3.98
CA VAL A 413 -5.17 -26.37 3.74
C VAL A 413 -5.11 -26.81 2.28
N VAL A 414 -4.26 -26.14 1.51
CA VAL A 414 -4.06 -26.40 0.06
C VAL A 414 -2.86 -27.30 -0.21
N GLY A 415 -1.96 -27.45 0.76
CA GLY A 415 -0.82 -28.34 0.69
C GLY A 415 -0.07 -28.40 2.02
N GLN A 416 0.56 -29.54 2.31
CA GLN A 416 1.39 -29.72 3.52
C GLN A 416 2.77 -30.27 3.14
N VAL A 417 3.78 -29.88 3.91
CA VAL A 417 5.13 -30.43 3.83
C VAL A 417 5.47 -30.97 5.21
N ASP A 418 5.17 -32.25 5.45
CA ASP A 418 5.72 -32.99 6.58
C ASP A 418 6.89 -33.84 6.08
N VAL A 419 8.11 -33.36 6.32
CA VAL A 419 9.32 -34.05 5.87
C VAL A 419 9.56 -35.36 6.63
N LYS A 420 8.78 -35.65 7.68
CA LYS A 420 8.94 -36.84 8.54
C LYS A 420 7.72 -37.75 8.65
N SER A 421 6.54 -37.42 8.13
CA SER A 421 5.40 -38.36 8.21
C SER A 421 4.48 -38.32 6.99
N GLU A 422 4.14 -39.51 6.46
CA GLU A 422 3.11 -39.74 5.44
C GLU A 422 1.69 -39.53 5.99
N LYS A 423 1.47 -38.54 6.87
CA LYS A 423 0.14 -38.20 7.37
C LYS A 423 -0.48 -37.12 6.51
N VAL A 424 -1.32 -37.57 5.58
CA VAL A 424 -2.31 -36.72 4.90
C VAL A 424 -3.34 -36.27 5.94
N ILE A 425 -3.46 -34.96 6.16
CA ILE A 425 -4.52 -34.39 7.00
C ILE A 425 -5.87 -34.73 6.36
N LYS A 426 -6.76 -35.38 7.12
CA LYS A 426 -8.07 -35.87 6.65
C LYS A 426 -9.16 -34.79 6.55
N ASP A 427 -8.96 -33.61 7.14
CA ASP A 427 -9.88 -32.48 7.03
C ASP A 427 -9.14 -31.26 6.43
N PRO A 428 -9.53 -30.76 5.23
CA PRO A 428 -8.86 -29.63 4.62
C PRO A 428 -9.15 -28.32 5.34
N TRP A 429 -10.04 -28.27 6.35
CA TRP A 429 -10.42 -27.04 7.02
C TRP A 429 -9.80 -26.93 8.41
N LEU A 430 -9.12 -25.81 8.67
CA LEU A 430 -8.48 -25.51 9.94
C LEU A 430 -9.03 -24.20 10.52
N HIS A 431 -9.50 -24.25 11.77
CA HIS A 431 -9.98 -23.09 12.50
C HIS A 431 -8.93 -22.60 13.48
N LEU A 432 -8.53 -21.33 13.32
CA LEU A 432 -7.54 -20.68 14.17
C LEU A 432 -8.20 -19.57 14.98
N SER A 433 -7.83 -19.45 16.25
CA SER A 433 -8.07 -18.24 17.03
C SER A 433 -6.74 -17.58 17.34
N LEU A 434 -6.57 -16.34 16.86
CA LEU A 434 -5.35 -15.56 16.98
C LEU A 434 -5.67 -14.26 17.72
N ASP A 435 -4.70 -13.73 18.46
CA ASP A 435 -4.82 -12.37 19.00
C ASP A 435 -4.83 -11.37 17.83
N HIS A 436 -5.83 -10.49 17.79
CA HIS A 436 -6.04 -9.61 16.63
C HIS A 436 -4.86 -8.68 16.37
N CYS A 437 -4.27 -8.13 17.44
CA CYS A 437 -3.24 -7.09 17.32
C CYS A 437 -1.83 -7.66 17.29
N SER A 438 -1.60 -8.84 17.86
CA SER A 438 -0.30 -9.51 17.88
C SER A 438 0.02 -10.24 16.58
N PHE A 439 -0.97 -10.49 15.71
CA PHE A 439 -0.77 -11.19 14.44
C PHE A 439 -1.00 -10.27 13.22
N PRO A 440 -0.20 -10.42 12.15
CA PRO A 440 -0.40 -9.73 10.87
C PRO A 440 -1.81 -9.88 10.32
N ALA A 441 -2.27 -8.90 9.53
CA ALA A 441 -3.52 -9.04 8.78
C ALA A 441 -3.41 -10.19 7.77
N THR A 442 -4.48 -10.94 7.59
CA THR A 442 -4.58 -12.02 6.60
C THR A 442 -5.75 -11.72 5.69
N ASP A 443 -5.47 -11.56 4.41
CA ASP A 443 -6.48 -11.21 3.41
C ASP A 443 -7.27 -12.42 2.94
N ASN A 444 -8.58 -12.22 2.74
CA ASN A 444 -9.49 -13.26 2.27
C ASN A 444 -9.11 -13.72 0.85
N GLY A 445 -9.11 -15.02 0.61
CA GLY A 445 -8.72 -15.62 -0.67
C GLY A 445 -7.21 -15.82 -0.84
N MET A 446 -6.37 -15.18 -0.02
CA MET A 446 -4.91 -15.31 -0.12
C MET A 446 -4.40 -16.56 0.60
N THR A 447 -3.29 -17.12 0.13
CA THR A 447 -2.64 -18.29 0.72
C THR A 447 -1.33 -17.90 1.38
N TYR A 448 -1.02 -18.51 2.53
CA TYR A 448 0.20 -18.22 3.30
C TYR A 448 0.86 -19.51 3.78
N LEU A 449 2.16 -19.45 4.07
CA LEU A 449 2.90 -20.52 4.73
C LEU A 449 2.79 -20.40 6.26
N TRP A 450 2.42 -21.49 6.90
CA TRP A 450 2.25 -21.61 8.35
C TRP A 450 3.19 -22.68 8.92
N GLU A 451 3.75 -22.43 10.09
CA GLU A 451 4.49 -23.41 10.90
C GLU A 451 3.56 -23.98 11.98
N GLU A 452 3.50 -25.31 12.05
CA GLU A 452 2.85 -26.02 13.14
C GLU A 452 3.87 -26.26 14.26
N LYS A 453 3.64 -25.69 15.44
CA LYS A 453 4.49 -25.90 16.61
C LYS A 453 4.05 -27.14 17.38
N HIS A 454 5.00 -27.75 18.11
CA HIS A 454 4.79 -28.97 18.91
C HIS A 454 3.62 -28.93 19.93
N ASN A 455 3.09 -27.75 20.25
CA ASN A 455 1.97 -27.55 21.18
C ASN A 455 0.61 -27.32 20.48
N GLY A 456 0.50 -27.60 19.18
CA GLY A 456 -0.72 -27.35 18.39
C GLY A 456 -1.00 -25.87 18.13
N LYS A 457 -0.04 -24.97 18.42
CA LYS A 457 -0.12 -23.56 18.03
C LYS A 457 0.46 -23.37 16.64
N TYR A 458 -0.08 -22.38 15.94
CA TYR A 458 0.29 -22.05 14.57
C TYR A 458 1.00 -20.70 14.51
N LYS A 459 2.04 -20.60 13.68
CA LYS A 459 2.76 -19.36 13.42
C LYS A 459 2.70 -19.04 11.93
N LEU A 460 2.19 -17.85 11.60
CA LEU A 460 2.27 -17.31 10.25
C LEU A 460 3.71 -16.92 9.93
N LEU A 461 4.24 -17.38 8.78
CA LEU A 461 5.64 -17.19 8.43
C LEU A 461 5.83 -16.28 7.21
N SER A 462 5.04 -16.48 6.16
CA SER A 462 5.28 -15.84 4.88
C SER A 462 4.29 -14.71 4.58
N HIS A 463 4.67 -13.86 3.64
CA HIS A 463 3.74 -13.06 2.85
C HIS A 463 2.78 -13.96 2.03
N PRO A 464 1.72 -13.40 1.40
CA PRO A 464 0.89 -14.18 0.51
C PRO A 464 1.71 -14.87 -0.58
N VAL A 465 1.38 -16.13 -0.87
CA VAL A 465 2.07 -16.95 -1.88
C VAL A 465 1.14 -17.20 -3.06
N ASP A 466 1.72 -17.19 -4.27
CA ASP A 466 1.03 -17.62 -5.48
C ASP A 466 1.02 -19.16 -5.53
N LEU A 467 -0.19 -19.73 -5.64
CA LEU A 467 -0.41 -21.18 -5.68
C LEU A 467 0.29 -21.84 -6.88
N THR A 468 0.49 -21.13 -7.99
CA THR A 468 1.00 -21.71 -9.24
C THR A 468 2.52 -21.66 -9.38
N SER A 469 3.20 -20.63 -8.88
CA SER A 469 4.67 -20.52 -8.96
C SER A 469 5.36 -20.90 -7.64
N ASP A 470 4.90 -20.34 -6.53
CA ASP A 470 5.68 -20.30 -5.29
C ASP A 470 5.62 -21.63 -4.54
N ILE A 471 4.44 -22.26 -4.53
CA ILE A 471 4.24 -23.58 -3.92
C ILE A 471 5.00 -24.67 -4.69
N HIS A 472 4.98 -24.62 -6.03
CA HIS A 472 5.74 -25.55 -6.87
C HIS A 472 7.25 -25.42 -6.64
N MET A 473 7.76 -24.19 -6.56
CA MET A 473 9.17 -23.92 -6.23
C MET A 473 9.52 -24.47 -4.83
N PHE A 474 8.69 -24.23 -3.82
CA PHE A 474 8.90 -24.74 -2.46
C PHE A 474 9.03 -26.26 -2.44
N TYR A 475 8.07 -26.97 -3.06
CA TYR A 475 8.09 -28.43 -3.11
C TYR A 475 9.27 -28.98 -3.89
N PHE A 476 9.61 -28.39 -5.03
CA PHE A 476 10.77 -28.78 -5.82
C PHE A 476 12.05 -28.71 -4.97
N VAL A 477 12.28 -27.61 -4.25
CA VAL A 477 13.47 -27.43 -3.41
C VAL A 477 13.50 -28.41 -2.24
N CYS A 478 12.39 -28.55 -1.50
CA CYS A 478 12.37 -29.39 -0.31
C CYS A 478 12.44 -30.89 -0.63
N TYR A 479 11.93 -31.33 -1.79
CA TYR A 479 11.97 -32.74 -2.20
C TYR A 479 13.25 -33.13 -2.98
N GLN A 480 13.95 -32.20 -3.64
CA GLN A 480 15.26 -32.51 -4.23
C GLN A 480 16.34 -32.85 -3.19
N LYS A 481 16.17 -32.43 -1.93
CA LYS A 481 17.06 -32.77 -0.81
C LYS A 481 17.01 -34.24 -0.38
N LYS A 482 16.08 -35.04 -0.93
CA LYS A 482 15.93 -36.49 -0.67
C LYS A 482 16.64 -37.39 -1.69
N GLY A 483 17.19 -36.83 -2.78
CA GLY A 483 17.88 -37.57 -3.85
C GLY A 483 19.36 -37.76 -3.59
#